data_AF-A0A4R4JDG6-F1
#
_entry.id   AF-A0A4R4JDG6-F1
#
_cell.length_a   1.000
_cell.length_b   1.000
_cell.length_c   1.000
_cell.angle_alpha   90.00
_cell.angle_beta   90.00
_cell.angle_gamma   90.00
#
_symmetry.space_group_name_H-M   'P 1'
#
loop_
_entity.id
_entity.type
_entity.pdbx_description
1 polymer ?
#
loop_
_entity_poly.entity_id
_entity_poly.type
_entity_poly.pdbx_seq_one_letter_code
_entity_poly.pdbx_strand_id
1 'polypeptide(L)' 'MNASFSRRAIVSVHLKGNWLEEAGFMTGQPVQVSIEHGLLIIRLVENS' A
#
# COMPACT_ATOMS: atom_id res chain seq x y z
N MET A 1 -22.11 2.94 31.77
CA MET A 1 -20.89 3.54 31.20
C MET A 1 -20.66 2.89 29.85
N ASN A 2 -20.88 3.59 28.74
CA ASN A 2 -20.68 3.05 27.39
C ASN A 2 -19.45 3.72 26.77
N ALA A 3 -18.31 3.06 26.82
CA ALA A 3 -17.13 3.49 26.07
C ALA A 3 -17.26 2.94 24.64
N SER A 4 -17.54 3.81 23.67
CA SER A 4 -17.45 3.47 22.25
C SER A 4 -15.98 3.53 21.84
N PHE A 5 -15.31 2.37 21.84
CA PHE A 5 -13.98 2.26 21.26
C PHE A 5 -14.09 2.17 19.73
N SER A 6 -13.68 3.22 19.03
CA SER A 6 -13.43 3.14 17.58
C SER A 6 -12.31 2.15 17.32
N ARG A 7 -12.67 0.90 16.97
CA ARG A 7 -11.73 -0.18 16.64
C ARG A 7 -11.12 -0.02 15.25
N ARG A 8 -10.64 1.17 14.87
CA ARG A 8 -9.94 1.30 13.57
C ARG A 8 -8.48 0.95 13.77
N ALA A 9 -8.19 -0.35 13.81
CA ALA A 9 -6.81 -0.82 13.72
C ALA A 9 -6.24 -0.35 12.38
N ILE A 10 -5.20 0.47 12.43
CA ILE A 10 -4.43 0.84 11.23
C ILE A 10 -3.46 -0.31 10.99
N VAL A 11 -3.59 -0.97 9.84
CA VAL A 11 -2.68 -2.05 9.42
C VAL A 11 -1.75 -1.48 8.35
N SER A 12 -0.45 -1.58 8.57
CA SER A 12 0.58 -1.17 7.61
C SER A 12 1.42 -2.37 7.18
N VAL A 13 1.85 -2.35 5.91
CA VAL A 13 2.84 -3.27 5.35
C VAL A 13 4.05 -2.44 4.97
N HIS A 14 5.23 -2.82 5.47
CA HIS A 14 6.50 -2.16 5.17
C HIS A 14 7.32 -3.03 4.23
N LEU A 15 7.47 -2.60 2.99
CA LEU A 15 8.36 -3.21 2.00
C LEU A 15 9.73 -2.52 2.06
N LYS A 16 10.83 -3.27 2.00
CA LYS A 16 12.20 -2.74 2.09
C LYS A 16 13.09 -3.33 0.99
N GLY A 17 14.13 -2.56 0.61
CA GLY A 17 15.17 -2.97 -0.33
C GLY A 17 15.20 -2.13 -1.60
N ASN A 18 16.33 -2.20 -2.32
CA ASN A 18 16.58 -1.43 -3.54
C ASN A 18 15.74 -1.92 -4.74
N TRP A 19 15.23 -3.15 -4.67
CA TRP A 19 14.42 -3.76 -5.72
C TRP A 19 13.15 -2.97 -6.07
N LEU A 20 12.63 -2.16 -5.13
CA LEU A 20 11.48 -1.29 -5.40
C LEU A 20 11.85 -0.17 -6.38
N GLU A 21 12.99 0.48 -6.15
CA GLU A 21 13.52 1.52 -7.05
C GLU A 21 13.92 0.91 -8.40
N GLU A 22 14.55 -0.27 -8.40
CA GLU A 22 14.88 -1.02 -9.62
C GLU A 22 13.63 -1.43 -10.42
N ALA A 23 12.51 -1.70 -9.72
CA ALA A 23 11.20 -1.95 -10.34
C ALA A 23 10.45 -0.66 -10.75
N GLY A 24 11.09 0.51 -10.63
CA GLY A 24 10.55 1.79 -11.05
C GLY A 24 9.74 2.51 -9.97
N PHE A 25 9.74 2.03 -8.72
CA PHE A 25 9.02 2.69 -7.64
C PHE A 25 9.87 3.76 -6.93
N MET A 26 9.41 5.01 -6.96
CA MET A 26 9.99 6.16 -6.27
C MET A 26 9.28 6.47 -4.95
N THR A 27 9.98 7.05 -3.97
CA THR A 27 9.37 7.53 -2.73
C THR A 27 8.44 8.72 -3.01
N GLY A 28 7.26 8.74 -2.39
CA GLY A 28 6.30 9.85 -2.49
C GLY A 28 5.46 9.87 -3.77
N GLN A 29 5.67 8.92 -4.68
CA GLN A 29 4.82 8.78 -5.86
C GLN A 29 3.48 8.10 -5.50
N PRO A 30 2.38 8.46 -6.17
CA PRO A 30 1.13 7.71 -6.05
C PRO A 30 1.26 6.33 -6.72
N VAL A 31 0.64 5.32 -6.14
CA VAL A 31 0.55 3.96 -6.68
C VAL A 31 -0.89 3.48 -6.64
N GLN A 32 -1.24 2.57 -7.55
CA GLN A 32 -2.49 1.84 -7.48
C GLN A 32 -2.28 0.56 -6.69
N VAL A 33 -3.13 0.34 -5.68
CA VAL A 33 -3.13 -0.88 -4.87
C VAL A 33 -4.46 -1.61 -5.09
N SER A 34 -4.38 -2.90 -5.41
CA SER A 34 -5.54 -3.74 -5.71
C SER A 34 -5.38 -5.14 -5.13
N ILE A 35 -6.49 -5.87 -5.01
CA ILE A 35 -6.49 -7.27 -4.55
C ILE A 35 -7.05 -8.13 -5.68
N GLU A 36 -6.29 -9.13 -6.11
CA GLU A 36 -6.73 -10.11 -7.11
C GLU A 36 -6.35 -11.51 -6.61
N HIS A 37 -7.34 -12.42 -6.49
CA HIS A 37 -7.13 -13.82 -6.09
C HIS A 37 -6.29 -14.01 -4.81
N GLY A 38 -6.44 -13.12 -3.82
CA GLY A 38 -5.69 -13.17 -2.57
C GLY A 38 -4.28 -12.54 -2.63
N LEU A 39 -3.90 -11.95 -3.76
CA LEU A 39 -2.65 -11.22 -3.93
C LEU A 39 -2.89 -9.72 -3.76
N LEU A 40 -1.98 -9.06 -3.03
CA LEU A 40 -1.89 -7.61 -3.02
C LEU A 40 -1.02 -7.16 -4.20
N ILE A 41 -1.61 -6.48 -5.16
CA ILE A 41 -0.93 -6.02 -6.37
C ILE A 41 -0.75 -4.51 -6.30
N ILE A 42 0.51 -4.08 -6.39
CA ILE A 42 0.92 -2.67 -6.39
C ILE A 42 1.43 -2.34 -7.79
N ARG A 43 0.83 -1.34 -8.44
CA ARG A 43 1.17 -0.89 -9.80
C ARG A 43 1.48 0.61 -9.78
N LEU A 44 2.37 1.05 -10.67
CA LEU A 44 2.53 2.48 -10.94
C LEU A 44 1.25 3.02 -11.58
N VAL A 45 0.90 4.26 -11.25
CA VAL A 45 -0.20 4.95 -11.92
C VAL A 45 0.33 5.49 -13.25
N GLU A 46 -0.30 5.10 -14.37
CA GLU A 46 0.03 5.69 -15.67
C GLU A 46 -0.48 7.13 -15.70
N ASN A 47 0.43 8.07 -15.90
CA ASN A 47 0.08 9.47 -16.13
C ASN A 47 -0.31 9.60 -17.60
N SER A 48 -1.61 9.70 -17.88
CA SER A 48 -2.17 9.90 -19.22
C SER A 48 -1.73 11.23 -19.85
#